data_AF-A0A527GM52-F1
#
_entry.id   AF-A0A527GM52-F1
#
_cell.length_a   1.000
_cell.length_b   1.000
_cell.length_c   1.000
_cell.angle_alpha   90.00
_cell.angle_beta   90.00
_cell.angle_gamma   90.00
#
_symmetry.space_group_name_H-M   'P 1'
#
loop_
_entity.id
_entity.type
_entity.pdbx_description
1 polymer ?
#
loop_
_entity_poly.entity_id
_entity_poly.type
_entity_poly.pdbx_seq_one_letter_code
_entity_poly.pdbx_strand_id
1 'polypeptide(L)'
;DTLLADFQAHAADKDLYVQDLVGGADAESRLPTRVITEFAWHSLFIRNLLIRPDAAELEQFVPEMTIIDLPSFRADPLRHGSRTETVIAVDLSRKIVLIGGTSYAGEMKKSVFTMLNYLLPAKGVMPMHC
;
A
#
# COMPACT_ATOMS: atom_id res chain seq x y z
N ASP A 1 -9.55 -10.80 -7.36
CA ASP A 1 -10.31 -9.95 -8.31
C ASP A 1 -11.59 -9.41 -7.70
N THR A 2 -12.48 -10.26 -7.17
CA THR A 2 -13.70 -9.81 -6.46
C THR A 2 -13.44 -8.76 -5.39
N LEU A 3 -12.47 -8.99 -4.50
CA LEU A 3 -12.11 -8.04 -3.45
C LEU A 3 -11.65 -6.68 -4.00
N LEU A 4 -10.84 -6.69 -5.06
CA LEU A 4 -10.36 -5.46 -5.69
C LEU A 4 -11.51 -4.68 -6.33
N ALA A 5 -12.41 -5.36 -7.03
CA ALA A 5 -13.59 -4.72 -7.63
C ALA A 5 -14.49 -4.10 -6.56
N ASP A 6 -14.70 -4.77 -5.44
CA ASP A 6 -15.53 -4.26 -4.35
C ASP A 6 -14.83 -3.08 -3.62
N PHE A 7 -13.51 -3.10 -3.48
CA PHE A 7 -12.72 -1.95 -3.00
C PHE A 7 -12.88 -0.74 -3.94
N GLN A 8 -12.80 -0.95 -5.24
CA GLN A 8 -12.97 0.11 -6.24
C GLN A 8 -14.38 0.71 -6.19
N ALA A 9 -15.41 -0.13 -6.04
CA ALA A 9 -16.79 0.33 -5.87
C ALA A 9 -16.96 1.14 -4.59
N HIS A 10 -16.39 0.69 -3.47
CA HIS A 10 -16.44 1.39 -2.18
C HIS A 10 -15.66 2.71 -2.18
N ALA A 11 -14.68 2.86 -3.08
CA ALA A 11 -13.89 4.07 -3.23
C ALA A 11 -14.56 5.14 -4.10
N ALA A 12 -15.58 4.78 -4.90
CA ALA A 12 -16.09 5.61 -5.99
C ALA A 12 -16.77 6.90 -5.54
N ASP A 13 -17.33 6.94 -4.32
CA ASP A 13 -18.07 8.07 -3.75
C ASP A 13 -17.31 8.77 -2.61
N LYS A 14 -16.02 8.46 -2.45
CA LYS A 14 -15.18 8.99 -1.36
C LYS A 14 -14.21 10.07 -1.84
N ASP A 15 -13.96 11.03 -0.96
CA ASP A 15 -12.76 11.86 -1.05
C ASP A 15 -11.55 11.00 -0.66
N LEU A 16 -10.60 10.88 -1.58
CA LEU A 16 -9.39 10.07 -1.39
C LEU A 16 -8.14 10.95 -1.39
N TYR A 17 -7.17 10.53 -0.60
CA TYR A 17 -5.85 11.15 -0.53
C TYR A 17 -4.85 10.23 -1.20
N VAL A 18 -3.97 10.79 -2.03
CA VAL A 18 -2.94 10.03 -2.74
C VAL A 18 -1.56 10.55 -2.34
N GLN A 19 -0.67 9.62 -2.01
CA GLN A 19 0.75 9.89 -1.79
C GLN A 19 1.59 9.02 -2.71
N ASP A 20 2.45 9.65 -3.50
CA ASP A 20 3.49 9.01 -4.28
C ASP A 20 4.81 9.12 -3.51
N LEU A 21 5.33 7.98 -3.06
CA LEU A 21 6.42 7.87 -2.10
C LEU A 21 7.35 6.73 -2.50
N VAL A 22 8.53 6.67 -1.87
CA VAL A 22 9.53 5.64 -2.17
C VAL A 22 9.91 4.85 -0.90
N GLY A 23 9.84 3.53 -0.99
CA GLY A 23 10.45 2.62 -0.03
C GLY A 23 11.89 2.28 -0.44
N GLY A 24 12.84 2.37 0.49
CA GLY A 24 14.26 2.12 0.21
C GLY A 24 14.99 3.37 -0.31
N ALA A 25 16.10 3.74 0.36
CA ALA A 25 16.86 4.96 0.05
C ALA A 25 17.88 4.78 -1.07
N ASP A 26 18.32 3.55 -1.32
CA ASP A 26 19.23 3.21 -2.40
C ASP A 26 18.49 3.18 -3.75
N ALA A 27 19.08 3.78 -4.78
CA ALA A 27 18.43 3.97 -6.08
C ALA A 27 18.17 2.64 -6.82
N GLU A 28 19.00 1.61 -6.62
CA GLU A 28 18.85 0.30 -7.26
C GLU A 28 17.82 -0.60 -6.52
N SER A 29 17.57 -0.25 -5.27
CA SER A 29 16.69 -0.99 -4.34
C SER A 29 15.38 -0.27 -4.05
N ARG A 30 15.15 0.89 -4.67
CA ARG A 30 13.96 1.71 -4.45
C ARG A 30 12.67 1.01 -4.92
N LEU A 31 11.58 1.28 -4.22
CA LEU A 31 10.24 0.79 -4.52
C LEU A 31 9.28 1.99 -4.60
N PRO A 32 9.05 2.54 -5.81
CA PRO A 32 8.02 3.55 -6.03
C PRO A 32 6.64 3.02 -5.62
N THR A 33 6.04 3.63 -4.62
CA THR A 33 4.80 3.19 -3.99
C THR A 33 3.76 4.30 -4.02
N ARG A 34 2.63 4.04 -4.66
CA ARG A 34 1.44 4.90 -4.57
C ARG A 34 0.55 4.39 -3.44
N VAL A 35 0.19 5.27 -2.52
CA VAL A 35 -0.69 4.96 -1.38
C VAL A 35 -1.95 5.82 -1.49
N ILE A 36 -3.09 5.15 -1.62
CA ILE A 36 -4.42 5.75 -1.74
C ILE A 36 -5.14 5.48 -0.41
N THR A 37 -5.52 6.52 0.30
CA THR A 37 -6.12 6.41 1.63
C THR A 37 -7.43 7.15 1.72
N GLU A 38 -8.38 6.59 2.45
CA GLU A 38 -9.64 7.26 2.82
C GLU A 38 -9.43 8.42 3.81
N PHE A 39 -8.51 8.27 4.78
CA PHE A 39 -8.31 9.28 5.83
C PHE A 39 -7.07 10.14 5.60
N ALA A 40 -7.22 11.46 5.76
CA ALA A 40 -6.12 12.42 5.63
C ALA A 40 -4.93 12.10 6.56
N TRP A 41 -5.22 11.63 7.79
CA TRP A 41 -4.15 11.33 8.75
C TRP A 41 -3.39 10.02 8.40
N HIS A 42 -4.02 9.07 7.69
CA HIS A 42 -3.31 7.92 7.11
C HIS A 42 -2.36 8.38 6.00
N SER A 43 -2.83 9.26 5.12
CA SER A 43 -1.99 9.90 4.10
C SER A 43 -0.82 10.66 4.72
N LEU A 44 -1.02 11.41 5.81
CA LEU A 44 0.06 12.11 6.51
C LEU A 44 1.02 11.14 7.19
N PHE A 45 0.50 10.09 7.83
CA PHE A 45 1.32 9.06 8.49
C PHE A 45 2.31 8.45 7.51
N ILE A 46 1.84 7.98 6.34
CA ILE A 46 2.72 7.31 5.39
C ILE A 46 3.73 8.27 4.74
N ARG A 47 3.33 9.53 4.52
CA ARG A 47 4.21 10.61 4.05
C ARG A 47 5.37 10.90 5.00
N ASN A 48 5.18 10.69 6.31
CA ASN A 48 6.23 10.86 7.31
C ASN A 48 7.21 9.68 7.36
N LEU A 49 6.82 8.50 6.86
CA LEU A 49 7.60 7.27 7.02
C LEU A 49 8.36 6.84 5.76
N LEU A 50 7.83 7.14 4.59
CA LEU A 50 8.49 6.84 3.31
C LEU A 50 9.21 8.08 2.77
N ILE A 51 10.09 7.84 1.81
CA ILE A 51 10.89 8.89 1.19
C ILE A 51 10.01 9.68 0.24
N ARG A 52 10.10 11.01 0.32
CA ARG A 52 9.36 11.94 -0.55
C ARG A 52 10.22 12.21 -1.79
N PRO A 53 9.74 11.88 -3.00
CA PRO A 53 10.38 12.34 -4.22
C PRO A 53 10.33 13.86 -4.30
N ASP A 54 11.24 14.44 -5.08
CA ASP A 54 11.17 15.86 -5.42
C ASP A 54 10.04 16.15 -6.44
N ALA A 55 9.80 17.43 -6.73
CA ALA A 55 8.73 17.83 -7.63
C ALA A 55 8.91 17.29 -9.07
N ALA A 56 10.14 17.21 -9.56
CA ALA A 56 10.44 16.73 -10.90
C ALA A 56 10.26 15.21 -11.01
N GLU A 57 10.65 14.47 -9.97
CA GLU A 57 10.39 13.03 -9.86
C GLU A 57 8.89 12.71 -9.78
N LEU A 58 8.10 13.57 -9.13
CA LEU A 58 6.65 13.40 -9.04
C LEU A 58 5.93 13.55 -10.39
N GLU A 59 6.38 14.45 -11.26
CA GLU A 59 5.79 14.64 -12.60
C GLU A 59 5.88 13.39 -13.47
N GLN A 60 6.89 12.55 -13.24
CA GLN A 60 7.16 11.32 -14.00
C GLN A 60 6.92 10.06 -13.18
N PHE A 61 6.21 10.17 -12.04
CA PHE A 61 6.10 9.07 -11.09
C PHE A 61 5.23 7.93 -11.64
N VAL A 62 5.85 6.75 -11.77
CA VAL A 62 5.18 5.50 -12.11
C VAL A 62 5.26 4.56 -10.91
N PRO A 63 4.14 4.24 -10.24
CA PRO A 63 4.16 3.34 -9.10
C PRO A 63 4.50 1.92 -9.53
N GLU A 64 5.42 1.29 -8.81
CA GLU A 64 5.63 -0.15 -8.90
C GLU A 64 4.72 -0.91 -7.95
N MET A 65 4.40 -0.32 -6.79
CA MET A 65 3.47 -0.88 -5.82
C MET A 65 2.32 0.08 -5.61
N THR A 66 1.11 -0.44 -5.46
CA THR A 66 -0.07 0.35 -5.08
C THR A 66 -0.68 -0.20 -3.79
N ILE A 67 -0.92 0.67 -2.82
CA ILE A 67 -1.65 0.37 -1.59
C ILE A 67 -2.97 1.13 -1.62
N ILE A 68 -4.08 0.43 -1.40
CA ILE A 68 -5.42 1.01 -1.26
C ILE A 68 -5.89 0.71 0.17
N ASP A 69 -5.99 1.77 0.97
CA ASP A 69 -6.29 1.69 2.40
C ASP A 69 -7.61 2.42 2.70
N LEU A 70 -8.65 1.61 2.91
CA LEU A 70 -10.02 2.04 3.15
C LEU A 70 -10.50 1.46 4.49
N PRO A 71 -10.16 2.06 5.64
CA PRO A 71 -10.53 1.55 6.96
C PRO A 71 -12.03 1.30 7.13
N SER A 72 -12.88 2.04 6.42
CA SER A 72 -14.34 1.86 6.45
C SER A 72 -14.83 0.65 5.66
N PHE A 73 -14.03 0.10 4.74
CA PHE A 73 -14.39 -1.10 3.99
C PHE A 73 -14.46 -2.30 4.94
N ARG A 74 -15.57 -3.03 4.93
CA ARG A 74 -15.73 -4.28 5.68
C ARG A 74 -15.77 -5.43 4.70
N ALA A 75 -14.78 -6.32 4.77
CA ALA A 75 -14.77 -7.53 3.97
C ALA A 75 -15.93 -8.45 4.37
N ASP A 76 -16.54 -9.12 3.40
CA ASP A 76 -17.50 -10.20 3.63
C ASP A 76 -16.73 -11.53 3.63
N PRO A 77 -16.62 -12.25 4.77
CA PRO A 77 -15.89 -13.51 4.85
C PRO A 77 -16.35 -14.57 3.82
N LEU A 78 -17.65 -14.65 3.54
CA LEU A 78 -18.20 -15.65 2.62
C LEU A 78 -17.90 -15.30 1.17
N ARG A 79 -17.96 -14.00 0.81
CA ARG A 79 -17.73 -13.52 -0.56
C ARG A 79 -16.25 -13.36 -0.89
N HIS A 80 -15.45 -12.88 0.06
CA HIS A 80 -14.06 -12.51 -0.15
C HIS A 80 -13.08 -13.57 0.33
N GLY A 81 -13.55 -14.59 1.07
CA GLY A 81 -12.69 -15.64 1.64
C GLY A 81 -11.79 -15.14 2.77
N SER A 82 -12.08 -13.96 3.34
CA SER A 82 -11.37 -13.45 4.51
C SER A 82 -11.83 -14.19 5.78
N ARG A 83 -10.99 -14.21 6.82
CA ARG A 83 -11.34 -14.80 8.13
C ARG A 83 -12.36 -13.95 8.88
N THR A 84 -12.24 -12.63 8.76
CA THR A 84 -13.08 -11.63 9.43
C THR A 84 -13.34 -10.47 8.47
N GLU A 85 -14.06 -9.45 8.94
CA GLU A 85 -14.32 -8.22 8.19
C GLU A 85 -13.07 -7.34 7.99
N THR A 86 -12.01 -7.60 8.75
CA THR A 86 -10.70 -6.96 8.58
C THR A 86 -9.88 -7.76 7.57
N VAL A 87 -9.33 -7.07 6.57
CA VAL A 87 -8.53 -7.69 5.52
C VAL A 87 -7.29 -6.87 5.22
N ILE A 88 -6.15 -7.56 5.13
CA ILE A 88 -4.90 -7.04 4.57
C ILE A 88 -4.50 -8.05 3.48
N ALA A 89 -4.90 -7.79 2.24
CA ALA A 89 -4.64 -8.67 1.11
C ALA A 89 -3.43 -8.16 0.32
N VAL A 90 -2.43 -9.02 0.10
CA VAL A 90 -1.19 -8.68 -0.61
C VAL A 90 -1.10 -9.53 -1.87
N ASP A 91 -1.18 -8.89 -3.03
CA ASP A 91 -0.93 -9.50 -4.33
C ASP A 91 0.47 -9.13 -4.81
N LEU A 92 1.42 -10.05 -4.64
CA LEU A 92 2.84 -9.81 -4.98
C LEU A 92 3.07 -9.78 -6.50
N SER A 93 2.23 -10.46 -7.28
CA SER A 93 2.36 -10.52 -8.74
C SER A 93 1.92 -9.21 -9.38
N ARG A 94 0.80 -8.64 -8.93
CA ARG A 94 0.31 -7.32 -9.36
C ARG A 94 0.90 -6.16 -8.56
N LYS A 95 1.60 -6.45 -7.46
CA LYS A 95 2.13 -5.48 -6.49
C LYS A 95 1.03 -4.55 -5.93
N ILE A 96 -0.14 -5.12 -5.64
CA ILE A 96 -1.30 -4.41 -5.07
C ILE A 96 -1.51 -4.88 -3.63
N VAL A 97 -1.77 -3.94 -2.72
CA VAL A 97 -2.19 -4.23 -1.35
C VAL A 97 -3.52 -3.56 -1.06
N LEU A 98 -4.45 -4.32 -0.49
CA LEU A 98 -5.78 -3.85 -0.07
C LEU A 98 -5.89 -3.96 1.44
N ILE A 99 -6.19 -2.85 2.11
CA ILE A 99 -6.31 -2.74 3.57
C ILE A 99 -7.72 -2.25 3.89
N GLY A 100 -8.47 -3.03 4.66
CA GLY A 100 -9.84 -2.73 5.05
C GLY A 100 -10.17 -3.23 6.44
N GLY A 101 -11.14 -2.58 7.09
CA GLY A 101 -11.66 -2.98 8.39
C GLY A 101 -10.70 -2.78 9.55
N THR A 102 -9.68 -1.94 9.38
CA THR A 102 -8.70 -1.55 10.40
C THR A 102 -8.23 -0.11 10.18
N SER A 103 -8.05 0.64 11.27
CA SER A 103 -7.46 1.98 11.25
C SER A 103 -6.02 1.99 11.78
N TYR A 104 -5.39 0.81 11.91
CA TYR A 104 -4.01 0.73 12.36
C TYR A 104 -3.07 1.10 11.19
N ALA A 105 -2.59 2.34 11.16
CA ALA A 105 -1.77 2.86 10.06
C ALA A 105 -0.46 2.08 9.83
N GLY A 106 0.00 1.32 10.83
CA GLY A 106 1.17 0.44 10.71
C GLY A 106 1.03 -0.62 9.61
N GLU A 107 -0.18 -1.00 9.21
CA GLU A 107 -0.42 -1.94 8.11
C GLU A 107 0.16 -1.44 6.78
N MET A 108 0.05 -0.13 6.47
CA MET A 108 0.66 0.44 5.26
C MET A 108 2.18 0.31 5.28
N LYS A 109 2.83 0.67 6.40
CA LYS A 109 4.29 0.59 6.55
C LYS A 109 4.78 -0.84 6.46
N LYS A 110 4.08 -1.78 7.12
CA LYS A 110 4.45 -3.19 7.08
C LYS A 110 4.20 -3.80 5.71
N SER A 111 3.23 -3.32 4.93
CA SER A 111 3.01 -3.75 3.55
C SER A 111 4.19 -3.41 2.63
N VAL A 112 4.71 -2.18 2.70
CA VAL A 112 5.94 -1.80 1.96
C VAL A 112 7.13 -2.64 2.41
N PHE A 113 7.29 -2.82 3.73
CA PHE A 113 8.35 -3.68 4.26
C PHE A 113 8.24 -5.12 3.75
N THR A 114 7.05 -5.71 3.74
CA THR A 114 6.78 -7.05 3.20
C THR A 114 7.16 -7.15 1.72
N MET A 115 6.80 -6.16 0.91
CA MET A 115 7.17 -6.14 -0.52
C MET A 115 8.69 -6.09 -0.71
N LEU A 116 9.40 -5.26 0.07
CA LEU A 116 10.87 -5.23 0.04
C LEU A 116 11.48 -6.56 0.51
N ASN A 117 10.89 -7.21 1.52
CA ASN A 117 11.33 -8.55 1.94
C ASN A 117 11.13 -9.62 0.86
N TYR A 118 10.19 -9.42 -0.07
CA TYR A 118 9.97 -10.32 -1.20
C TYR A 118 10.92 -10.01 -2.36
N LEU A 119 11.09 -8.74 -2.72
CA LEU A 119 11.83 -8.32 -3.91
C LEU A 119 13.36 -8.35 -3.73
N LEU A 120 13.86 -7.93 -2.57
CA LEU A 120 15.30 -7.73 -2.35
C LEU A 120 16.12 -9.03 -2.32
N PRO A 121 15.64 -10.15 -1.74
CA PRO A 121 16.40 -11.41 -1.76
C PRO A 121 16.73 -11.91 -3.16
N ALA A 122 15.83 -11.73 -4.14
CA ALA A 122 16.07 -12.09 -5.52
C ALA A 122 17.20 -11.26 -6.18
N LYS A 123 17.51 -10.09 -5.61
CA LYS A 123 18.64 -9.23 -6.01
C LYS A 123 19.91 -9.50 -5.20
N GLY A 124 19.92 -10.51 -4.31
CA GLY A 124 21.05 -10.79 -3.41
C GLY A 124 21.20 -9.79 -2.26
N VAL A 125 20.17 -8.96 -2.00
CA VAL A 125 20.16 -7.98 -0.91
C VAL A 125 19.38 -8.55 0.27
N MET A 126 19.99 -8.57 1.47
CA MET A 126 19.35 -9.08 2.69
C MET A 126 18.43 -8.01 3.31
N PRO A 127 17.10 -8.19 3.31
CA PRO A 127 16.18 -7.32 4.05
C PRO A 127 16.29 -7.62 5.56
N MET A 128 16.26 -6.57 6.40
CA MET A 128 16.38 -6.71 7.85
C MET A 128 15.30 -5.92 8.59
N HIS A 129 14.84 -6.47 9.72
CA HIS A 129 14.05 -5.76 10.72
C HIS A 129 14.93 -5.56 11.95
N CYS A 130 15.61 -4.42 12.02
CA CYS A 130 16.59 -4.07 13.04
C CYS A 130 16.31 -2.70 13.65
#